data_AF-A0A537USG5-F1
#
_entry.id   AF-A0A537USG5-F1
#
_cell.length_a   1.000
_cell.length_b   1.000
_cell.length_c   1.000
_cell.angle_alpha   90.00
_cell.angle_beta   90.00
_cell.angle_gamma   90.00
#
_symmetry.space_group_name_H-M   'P 1'
#
loop_
_entity.id
_entity.type
_entity.pdbx_description
1 polymer ?
#
loop_
_entity_poly.entity_id
_entity_poly.type
_entity_poly.pdbx_seq_one_letter_code
_entity_poly.pdbx_strand_id
1 'polypeptide(L)' 'MTERPDWKSEVRQCIIKLGKTNFTLSDMYLFIPDLKKRTGRSENVDARIRENLQKLRDDGFIQFLEKGHYRRTR' A
#
# COMPACT_ATOMS: atom_id res chain seq x y z
N MET A 1 -19.42 0.80 14.60
CA MET A 1 -19.57 1.10 13.15
C MET A 1 -18.33 0.54 12.47
N THR A 2 -18.41 -0.63 11.86
CA THR A 2 -17.27 -1.23 11.16
C THR A 2 -17.07 -0.45 9.86
N GLU A 3 -16.26 0.61 9.93
CA GLU A 3 -15.89 1.38 8.75
C GLU A 3 -15.30 0.44 7.70
N ARG A 4 -15.76 0.58 6.45
CA ARG A 4 -15.23 -0.20 5.34
C ARG A 4 -13.72 0.02 5.30
N PRO A 5 -12.88 -1.01 5.10
CA PRO A 5 -11.44 -0.84 5.06
C PRO A 5 -11.09 0.19 3.97
N ASP A 6 -10.62 1.35 4.39
CA ASP A 6 -10.05 2.32 3.47
C ASP A 6 -8.67 1.80 3.05
N TRP A 7 -8.62 1.18 1.88
CA TRP A 7 -7.41 0.61 1.32
C TRP A 7 -6.27 1.62 1.25
N LYS A 8 -6.58 2.90 1.05
CA LYS A 8 -5.57 3.96 1.03
C LYS A 8 -4.89 4.09 2.38
N SER A 9 -5.67 4.10 3.47
CA SER A 9 -5.18 4.10 4.84
C SER A 9 -4.43 2.81 5.18
N GLU A 10 -4.95 1.64 4.83
CA GLU A 10 -4.28 0.35 5.08
C GLU A 10 -2.91 0.27 4.35
N VAL A 11 -2.86 0.64 3.07
CA VAL A 11 -1.62 0.66 2.29
C VAL A 11 -0.63 1.69 2.84
N ARG A 12 -1.10 2.87 3.25
CA ARG A 12 -0.28 3.88 3.93
C ARG A 12 0.33 3.31 5.22
N GLN A 13 -0.47 2.62 6.04
CA GLN A 13 0.03 1.98 7.26
C GLN A 13 1.09 0.92 6.97
N CYS A 14 0.94 0.15 5.88
CA CYS A 14 1.98 -0.80 5.45
C CYS A 14 3.29 -0.09 5.10
N ILE A 15 3.24 1.02 4.37
CA ILE A 15 4.42 1.84 4.03
C ILE A 15 5.09 2.42 5.28
N ILE A 16 4.30 2.88 6.26
CA ILE A 16 4.83 3.36 7.54
C ILE A 16 5.50 2.22 8.31
N LYS A 17 4.84 1.07 8.41
CA LYS A 17 5.36 -0.14 9.08
C LYS A 17 6.62 -0.71 8.45
N LEU A 18 6.76 -0.59 7.12
CA LEU A 18 8.01 -0.97 6.44
C LEU A 18 9.21 -0.22 7.01
N GLY A 19 9.03 1.02 7.49
CA GLY A 19 10.11 1.84 8.03
C GLY A 19 11.18 2.25 7.02
N LYS A 20 11.02 1.89 5.74
CA LYS A 20 11.97 2.17 4.67
C LYS A 20 11.62 3.46 3.93
N THR A 21 12.62 4.29 3.66
CA THR A 21 12.49 5.46 2.78
C THR A 21 12.32 5.04 1.32
N ASN A 22 13.05 4.02 0.87
CA ASN A 22 12.88 3.42 -0.45
C ASN A 22 12.34 2.00 -0.29
N PHE A 23 11.27 1.67 -0.99
CA PHE A 23 10.61 0.37 -0.90
C PHE A 23 10.13 -0.09 -2.28
N THR A 24 9.88 -1.38 -2.39
CA THR A 24 9.44 -2.00 -3.64
C THR A 24 7.98 -2.43 -3.57
N LEU A 25 7.38 -2.67 -4.74
CA LEU A 25 6.08 -3.31 -4.85
C LEU A 25 6.08 -4.69 -4.18
N SER A 26 7.19 -5.42 -4.27
CA SER A 26 7.38 -6.72 -3.62
C SER A 26 7.38 -6.60 -2.10
N ASP A 27 7.99 -5.55 -1.52
CA ASP A 27 7.90 -5.27 -0.08
C ASP A 27 6.44 -5.07 0.36
N MET A 28 5.62 -4.42 -0.48
CA MET A 28 4.19 -4.25 -0.20
C MET A 28 3.42 -5.58 -0.25
N TYR A 29 3.83 -6.50 -1.11
CA TYR A 29 3.21 -7.82 -1.23
C TYR A 29 3.41 -8.71 0.00
N LEU A 30 4.43 -8.43 0.82
CA LEU A 30 4.60 -9.10 2.12
C LEU A 30 3.42 -8.84 3.07
N PHE A 31 2.67 -7.74 2.90
CA PHE A 31 1.51 -7.40 3.73
C PHE A 31 0.19 -7.99 3.19
N ILE A 32 0.18 -8.68 2.05
CA ILE A 32 -1.04 -9.26 1.47
C ILE A 32 -1.77 -10.17 2.48
N PRO A 33 -1.11 -11.08 3.21
CA PRO A 33 -1.80 -11.93 4.19
C PRO A 33 -2.50 -11.12 5.28
N ASP A 34 -1.86 -10.06 5.78
CA ASP A 34 -2.45 -9.17 6.79
C ASP A 34 -3.61 -8.34 6.24
N LEU A 35 -3.46 -7.80 5.03
CA LEU A 35 -4.50 -7.03 4.35
C LEU A 35 -5.73 -7.90 4.05
N LYS A 36 -5.53 -9.15 3.64
CA LYS A 36 -6.64 -10.11 3.43
C LYS A 36 -7.40 -10.36 4.73
N LYS A 37 -6.70 -10.57 5.85
CA LYS A 37 -7.32 -10.77 7.17
C LYS A 37 -8.12 -9.55 7.62
N ARG A 38 -7.59 -8.33 7.43
CA ARG A 38 -8.25 -7.08 7.83
C ARG A 38 -9.46 -6.74 6.97
N THR A 39 -9.35 -6.95 5.67
CA THR A 39 -10.41 -6.56 4.72
C THR A 39 -11.50 -7.61 4.56
N GLY A 40 -11.26 -8.86 5.00
CA GLY A 40 -12.22 -9.96 4.92
C GLY A 40 -12.61 -10.35 3.49
N ARG A 41 -11.85 -9.89 2.48
CA ARG A 41 -12.16 -10.08 1.06
C ARG A 41 -11.07 -10.89 0.37
N SER A 42 -11.51 -11.87 -0.44
CA SER A 42 -10.66 -12.66 -1.33
C SER A 42 -10.32 -11.95 -2.65
N GLU A 43 -10.80 -10.71 -2.85
CA GLU A 43 -10.58 -9.96 -4.09
C GLU A 43 -9.09 -9.61 -4.28
N ASN A 44 -8.70 -9.33 -5.52
CA ASN A 44 -7.34 -9.04 -6.00
C ASN A 44 -6.61 -7.96 -5.18
N VAL A 45 -6.09 -8.32 -4.01
CA VAL A 45 -5.38 -7.45 -3.08
C VAL A 45 -4.19 -6.79 -3.76
N ASP A 46 -3.51 -7.50 -4.65
CA ASP A 46 -2.39 -6.99 -5.44
C ASP A 46 -2.80 -5.79 -6.30
N ALA A 47 -3.98 -5.88 -6.92
CA ALA A 47 -4.54 -4.79 -7.73
C ALA A 47 -4.93 -3.59 -6.86
N ARG A 48 -5.54 -3.85 -5.70
CA ARG A 48 -5.89 -2.80 -4.73
C ARG A 48 -4.66 -2.10 -4.17
N ILE A 49 -3.59 -2.83 -3.87
CA ILE A 49 -2.30 -2.24 -3.47
C ILE A 49 -1.80 -1.30 -4.58
N ARG A 50 -1.73 -1.78 -5.83
CA ARG A 50 -1.26 -0.95 -6.96
C ARG A 50 -2.12 0.29 -7.18
N GLU A 51 -3.44 0.16 -7.12
CA GLU A 51 -4.37 1.28 -7.27
C GLU A 51 -4.17 2.33 -6.17
N ASN A 52 -3.97 1.91 -4.92
CA ASN A 52 -3.79 2.83 -3.80
C ASN A 52 -2.38 3.43 -3.76
N LEU A 53 -1.36 2.72 -4.24
CA LEU A 53 -0.03 3.31 -4.47
C LEU A 53 -0.10 4.45 -5.49
N GLN A 54 -0.90 4.31 -6.56
CA GLN A 54 -1.11 5.41 -7.52
C GLN A 54 -1.75 6.63 -6.85
N LYS A 55 -2.82 6.42 -6.05
CA LYS A 55 -3.46 7.52 -5.30
C LYS A 55 -2.50 8.20 -4.32
N LEU A 56 -1.70 7.42 -3.58
CA LEU A 56 -0.71 7.96 -2.65
C LEU A 56 0.42 8.71 -3.35
N ARG A 57 0.76 8.30 -4.58
CA ARG A 57 1.70 9.04 -5.44
C ARG A 57 1.10 10.38 -5.86
N ASP A 58 -0.15 10.36 -6.32
CA ASP A 58 -0.85 11.56 -6.80
C ASP A 58 -1.07 12.57 -5.65
N ASP A 59 -1.25 12.08 -4.42
CA ASP A 59 -1.27 12.92 -3.20
C ASP A 59 0.11 13.43 -2.74
N GLY A 60 1.20 12.97 -3.36
CA GLY A 60 2.57 13.30 -2.99
C GLY A 60 3.09 12.64 -1.70
N PHE A 61 2.44 11.58 -1.20
CA PHE A 61 2.91 10.80 -0.04
C PHE A 61 4.06 9.82 -0.40
N ILE A 62 4.08 9.38 -1.66
CA ILE A 62 5.18 8.60 -2.23
C ILE A 62 5.58 9.15 -3.59
N GLN A 63 6.79 8.84 -4.02
CA GLN A 63 7.31 9.14 -5.35
C GLN A 63 7.60 7.83 -6.09
N PHE A 64 7.20 7.76 -7.36
CA PHE A 64 7.59 6.66 -8.23
C PHE A 64 9.03 6.91 -8.72
N LEU A 65 9.91 5.93 -8.51
CA LEU A 65 11.31 6.00 -8.95
C LEU A 65 11.47 5.28 -10.29
N GLU A 66 11.12 4.00 -10.31
CA GLU A 66 11.19 3.12 -11.47
C GLU A 66 10.20 1.95 -11.29
N LYS A 67 10.13 1.03 -12.27
CA LYS A 67 9.12 -0.03 -12.30
C LYS A 67 9.16 -0.88 -11.02
N GLY A 68 8.16 -0.69 -10.16
CA GLY A 68 8.03 -1.42 -8.90
C GLY A 68 8.87 -0.85 -7.75
N HIS A 69 9.50 0.31 -7.91
CA HIS A 69 10.28 0.99 -6.89
C HIS A 69 9.67 2.35 -6.55
N TYR A 70 9.55 2.62 -5.25
CA TYR A 70 8.91 3.79 -4.70
C TYR A 70 9.77 4.40 -3.59
N ARG A 71 9.61 5.69 -3.38
CA ARG A 71 10.19 6.43 -2.27
C ARG A 71 9.10 7.05 -1.42
N ARG A 72 9.16 6.86 -0.11
CA ARG A 72 8.32 7.56 0.86
C ARG A 72 8.83 8.99 1.01
N THR A 73 7.97 9.98 0.84
CA THR A 73 8.32 11.41 0.90
C THR A 73 7.92 12.07 2.23
N ARG A 74 7.04 11.44 3.01
CA ARG A 74 6.55 11.90 4.31
C ARG A 74 6.67 10.85 5.41
#